data_AF-A0A850EM17-F1
#
_entry.id   AF-A0A850EM17-F1
#
_cell.length_a   1.000
_cell.length_b   1.000
_cell.length_c   1.000
_cell.angle_alpha   90.00
_cell.angle_beta   90.00
_cell.angle_gamma   90.00
#
_symmetry.space_group_name_H-M   'P 1'
#
loop_
_entity.id
_entity.type
_entity.pdbx_description
1 polymer ?
#
loop_
_entity_poly.entity_id
_entity_poly.type
_entity_poly.pdbx_seq_one_letter_code
_entity_poly.pdbx_strand_id
1 'polypeptide(L)'
;MDEHMKRRLDKQRKLFSQLGITLDALTIHEKEFGMKLRGYDAEEVDTFLDSVIKDYERFYATIADLMDKWQEQQLELRELKAEAKAAVAPPTIVRGIDPMDLEDVILKLEANIRQLKDRIPRTESYL
;
A
#
# COMPACT_ATOMS: atom_id res chain seq x y z
N MET A 1 -13.11 -28.35 -18.26
CA MET A 1 -12.81 -27.07 -17.58
C MET A 1 -12.06 -27.37 -16.31
N ASP A 2 -10.76 -27.05 -16.27
CA ASP A 2 -9.91 -27.36 -15.11
C ASP A 2 -10.30 -26.51 -13.88
N GLU A 3 -10.15 -27.07 -12.69
CA GLU A 3 -10.50 -26.40 -11.42
C GLU A 3 -9.75 -25.08 -11.24
N HIS A 4 -8.51 -25.01 -11.73
CA HIS A 4 -7.69 -23.80 -11.71
C HIS A 4 -8.28 -22.68 -12.59
N MET A 5 -8.81 -23.01 -13.76
CA MET A 5 -9.46 -22.06 -14.66
C MET A 5 -10.73 -21.50 -14.03
N LYS A 6 -11.51 -22.36 -13.35
CA LYS A 6 -12.71 -21.94 -12.61
C LYS A 6 -12.39 -20.96 -11.49
N ARG A 7 -11.36 -21.24 -10.69
CA ARG A 7 -10.90 -20.32 -9.62
C ARG A 7 -10.43 -18.97 -10.15
N ARG A 8 -9.77 -18.94 -11.31
CA ARG A 8 -9.36 -17.69 -11.97
C ARG A 8 -10.56 -16.87 -12.42
N LEU A 9 -11.56 -17.52 -13.01
CA LEU A 9 -12.80 -16.87 -13.45
C LEU A 9 -13.61 -16.33 -12.26
N ASP A 10 -13.71 -17.07 -11.16
CA ASP A 10 -14.41 -16.61 -9.96
C ASP A 10 -13.72 -15.40 -9.31
N LYS A 11 -12.38 -15.40 -9.28
CA LYS A 11 -11.60 -14.21 -8.86
C LYS A 11 -11.88 -13.02 -9.77
N GLN A 12 -11.86 -13.23 -11.09
CA GLN A 12 -12.14 -12.18 -12.06
C GLN A 12 -13.53 -11.57 -11.87
N ARG A 13 -14.57 -12.39 -11.75
CA ARG A 13 -15.94 -11.92 -11.54
C ARG A 13 -16.09 -11.16 -10.22
N LYS A 14 -15.44 -11.63 -9.15
CA LYS A 14 -15.45 -10.94 -7.85
C LYS A 14 -14.78 -9.58 -7.93
N LEU A 15 -13.62 -9.49 -8.59
CA LEU A 15 -12.89 -8.24 -8.80
C LEU A 15 -13.72 -7.24 -9.61
N PHE A 16 -14.33 -7.69 -10.70
CA PHE A 16 -15.15 -6.83 -11.56
C PHE A 16 -16.38 -6.31 -10.83
N SER A 17 -17.05 -7.15 -10.03
CA SER A 17 -18.17 -6.72 -9.19
C SER A 17 -17.77 -5.67 -8.16
N GLN A 18 -16.60 -5.79 -7.53
CA GLN A 18 -16.11 -4.80 -6.56
C GLN A 18 -15.79 -3.45 -7.22
N LEU A 19 -15.35 -3.46 -8.48
CA LEU A 19 -15.00 -2.27 -9.25
C LEU A 19 -16.21 -1.67 -10.00
N GLY A 20 -17.39 -2.28 -9.91
CA GLY A 20 -18.59 -1.84 -10.64
C GLY A 20 -18.53 -2.12 -12.14
N ILE A 21 -17.67 -3.04 -12.59
CA ILE A 21 -17.55 -3.46 -13.99
C ILE A 21 -18.60 -4.54 -14.27
N THR A 22 -19.46 -4.31 -15.24
CA THR A 22 -20.63 -5.17 -15.53
C THR A 22 -20.43 -6.17 -16.66
N LEU A 23 -19.36 -6.04 -17.44
CA LEU A 23 -19.07 -6.89 -18.61
C LEU A 23 -17.72 -7.58 -18.41
N ASP A 24 -17.67 -8.89 -18.69
CA ASP A 24 -16.45 -9.66 -18.81
C ASP A 24 -16.28 -10.21 -20.24
N ALA A 25 -15.06 -10.63 -20.58
CA ALA A 25 -14.71 -11.15 -21.90
C ALA A 25 -15.64 -12.29 -22.34
N LEU A 26 -16.01 -13.18 -21.39
CA LEU A 26 -16.91 -14.29 -21.65
C LEU A 26 -18.33 -13.83 -21.97
N THR A 27 -18.88 -12.88 -21.20
CA THR A 27 -20.22 -12.32 -21.45
C THR A 27 -20.29 -11.60 -22.79
N ILE A 28 -19.21 -10.93 -23.21
CA ILE A 28 -19.14 -10.28 -24.52
C ILE A 28 -19.10 -11.32 -25.64
N HIS A 29 -18.31 -12.39 -25.47
CA HIS A 29 -18.21 -13.47 -26.45
C HIS A 29 -19.53 -14.26 -26.62
N GLU A 30 -20.25 -14.51 -25.52
CA GLU A 30 -21.54 -15.24 -25.54
C GLU A 30 -22.72 -14.32 -25.92
N LYS A 31 -22.48 -13.05 -26.25
CA LYS A 31 -23.55 -12.08 -26.51
C LYS A 31 -24.15 -12.27 -27.90
N GLU A 32 -25.39 -12.76 -27.94
CA GLU A 32 -26.18 -12.76 -29.16
C GLU A 32 -26.98 -11.45 -29.35
N PHE A 33 -26.97 -10.93 -30.58
CA PHE A 33 -27.73 -9.75 -30.98
C PHE A 33 -28.89 -10.15 -31.91
N GLY A 34 -30.08 -9.63 -31.65
CA GLY A 34 -31.23 -9.85 -32.54
C GLY A 34 -31.08 -9.07 -33.85
N MET A 35 -31.34 -9.72 -34.98
CA MET A 35 -31.37 -9.06 -36.30
C MET A 35 -32.63 -8.19 -36.45
N LYS A 36 -32.46 -7.00 -37.06
CA LYS A 36 -33.53 -6.11 -37.47
C LYS A 36 -33.34 -5.69 -38.92
N LEU A 37 -34.41 -5.27 -39.60
CA LEU A 37 -34.41 -4.89 -41.02
C LEU A 37 -33.39 -3.79 -41.38
N ARG A 38 -33.02 -2.96 -40.40
CA ARG A 38 -31.85 -2.09 -40.42
C ARG A 38 -31.01 -2.38 -39.20
N GLY A 39 -29.73 -2.67 -39.41
CA GLY A 39 -28.76 -2.98 -38.37
C GLY A 39 -27.34 -2.83 -38.91
N TYR A 40 -26.38 -2.99 -38.01
CA TYR A 40 -24.97 -3.10 -38.37
C TYR A 40 -24.70 -4.47 -39.01
N ASP A 41 -23.63 -4.52 -39.80
CA ASP A 41 -23.15 -5.78 -40.35
C ASP A 41 -22.65 -6.70 -39.23
N ALA A 42 -23.03 -7.98 -39.27
CA ALA A 42 -22.69 -8.92 -38.21
C ALA A 42 -21.18 -9.20 -38.13
N GLU A 43 -20.49 -9.28 -39.27
CA GLU A 43 -19.04 -9.54 -39.33
C GLU A 43 -18.24 -8.33 -38.83
N GLU A 44 -18.70 -7.11 -39.16
CA GLU A 44 -18.08 -5.87 -38.66
C GLU A 44 -18.21 -5.75 -37.14
N VAL A 45 -19.41 -6.06 -36.61
CA VAL A 45 -19.65 -6.08 -35.15
C VAL A 45 -18.80 -7.15 -34.48
N ASP A 46 -18.73 -8.36 -35.04
CA ASP A 46 -17.96 -9.47 -34.46
C ASP A 46 -16.46 -9.14 -34.39
N THR A 47 -15.91 -8.60 -35.48
CA THR A 47 -14.50 -8.14 -35.55
C THR A 47 -14.21 -7.04 -34.52
N PHE A 48 -15.16 -6.13 -34.31
CA PHE A 48 -15.03 -5.11 -33.29
C PHE A 48 -15.09 -5.71 -31.88
N LEU A 49 -16.02 -6.63 -31.62
CA LEU A 49 -16.17 -7.29 -30.32
C LEU A 49 -14.95 -8.16 -29.97
N ASP A 50 -14.31 -8.80 -30.95
CA ASP A 50 -13.03 -9.50 -30.76
C ASP A 50 -11.92 -8.57 -30.25
N SER A 51 -11.89 -7.33 -30.74
CA SER A 51 -10.92 -6.32 -30.28
C SER A 51 -11.26 -5.85 -28.87
N VAL A 52 -12.54 -5.63 -28.58
CA VAL A 52 -13.02 -5.28 -27.23
C VAL A 52 -12.72 -6.39 -26.23
N ILE A 53 -12.92 -7.66 -26.59
CA ILE A 53 -12.61 -8.82 -25.74
C ILE A 53 -11.12 -8.80 -25.34
N LYS A 54 -10.21 -8.61 -26.30
CA LYS A 54 -8.76 -8.54 -26.03
C LYS A 54 -8.41 -7.41 -25.07
N ASP A 55 -9.03 -6.24 -25.23
CA ASP A 55 -8.81 -5.11 -24.34
C ASP A 55 -9.32 -5.40 -22.92
N TYR A 56 -10.48 -6.04 -22.78
CA TYR A 56 -11.02 -6.46 -21.48
C TYR A 56 -10.13 -7.48 -20.77
N GLU A 57 -9.52 -8.43 -21.50
CA GLU A 57 -8.51 -9.33 -20.95
C GLU A 57 -7.27 -8.58 -20.48
N ARG A 58 -6.80 -7.59 -21.25
CA ARG A 58 -5.64 -6.77 -20.91
C ARG A 58 -5.91 -5.86 -19.71
N PHE A 59 -7.11 -5.30 -19.60
CA PHE A 59 -7.53 -4.55 -18.43
C PHE A 59 -7.56 -5.45 -17.19
N TYR A 60 -8.08 -6.67 -17.30
CA TYR A 60 -8.06 -7.62 -16.20
C TYR A 60 -6.63 -7.91 -15.70
N ALA A 61 -5.70 -8.21 -16.62
CA ALA A 61 -4.31 -8.47 -16.27
C ALA A 61 -3.66 -7.27 -15.57
N THR A 62 -3.95 -6.06 -16.05
CA THR A 62 -3.39 -4.82 -15.50
C THR A 62 -3.95 -4.49 -14.12
N ILE A 63 -5.27 -4.65 -13.93
CA ILE A 63 -5.94 -4.44 -12.65
C ILE A 63 -5.43 -5.44 -11.62
N ALA A 64 -5.28 -6.71 -12.00
CA ALA A 64 -4.75 -7.74 -11.10
C ALA A 64 -3.32 -7.40 -10.65
N ASP A 65 -2.42 -7.07 -11.59
CA ASP A 65 -1.04 -6.67 -11.28
C ASP A 65 -0.97 -5.43 -10.37
N LEU A 66 -1.82 -4.42 -10.63
CA LEU A 66 -1.91 -3.23 -9.78
C LEU A 66 -2.41 -3.55 -8.38
N MET A 67 -3.40 -4.44 -8.24
CA MET A 67 -3.92 -4.86 -6.94
C MET A 67 -2.92 -5.68 -6.14
N ASP A 68 -2.17 -6.56 -6.79
CA ASP A 68 -1.11 -7.33 -6.15
C ASP A 68 0.00 -6.40 -5.63
N LYS A 69 0.46 -5.44 -6.46
CA LYS A 69 1.42 -4.40 -6.05
C LYS A 69 0.89 -3.54 -4.91
N TRP A 70 -0.39 -3.17 -4.95
CA TRP A 70 -1.01 -2.40 -3.89
C TRP A 70 -1.03 -3.18 -2.57
N GLN A 71 -1.37 -4.47 -2.60
CA GLN A 71 -1.35 -5.32 -1.41
C GLN A 71 0.06 -5.47 -0.84
N GLU A 72 1.07 -5.67 -1.69
CA GLU A 72 2.47 -5.75 -1.28
C GLU A 72 2.92 -4.46 -0.58
N GLN A 73 2.64 -3.29 -1.17
CA GLN A 73 2.96 -2.01 -0.56
C GLN A 73 2.22 -1.77 0.77
N GLN A 74 0.95 -2.17 0.88
CA GLN A 74 0.21 -2.06 2.14
C GLN A 74 0.81 -2.96 3.23
N LEU A 75 1.33 -4.13 2.87
CA LEU A 75 2.01 -5.02 3.81
C LEU A 75 3.32 -4.41 4.30
N GLU A 76 4.15 -3.92 3.39
CA GLU A 76 5.42 -3.26 3.72
C GLU A 76 5.20 -2.04 4.62
N LEU A 77 4.23 -1.18 4.29
CA LEU A 77 3.86 -0.04 5.14
C LEU A 77 3.39 -0.48 6.53
N ARG A 78 2.70 -1.62 6.63
CA ARG A 78 2.25 -2.15 7.91
C ARG A 78 3.41 -2.68 8.75
N GLU A 79 4.38 -3.33 8.14
CA GLU A 79 5.60 -3.81 8.80
C GLU A 79 6.45 -2.65 9.30
N LEU A 80 6.74 -1.66 8.44
CA LEU A 80 7.47 -0.44 8.81
C LEU A 80 6.77 0.32 9.93
N LYS A 81 5.43 0.41 9.87
CA LYS A 81 4.64 1.05 10.94
C LYS A 81 4.67 0.25 12.24
N ALA A 82 4.70 -1.08 12.18
CA ALA A 82 4.83 -1.93 13.35
C ALA A 82 6.22 -1.78 14.00
N GLU A 83 7.27 -1.72 13.17
CA GLU A 83 8.65 -1.51 13.62
C GLU A 83 8.84 -0.12 14.21
N ALA A 84 8.31 0.92 13.55
CA ALA A 84 8.27 2.27 14.12
C ALA A 84 7.49 2.30 15.45
N LYS A 85 6.33 1.64 15.54
CA LYS A 85 5.55 1.60 16.80
C LYS A 85 6.24 0.82 17.92
N ALA A 86 7.07 -0.17 17.58
CA ALA A 86 7.93 -0.87 18.53
C ALA A 86 9.12 -0.02 18.98
N ALA A 87 9.68 0.79 18.07
CA ALA A 87 10.74 1.75 18.37
C ALA A 87 10.24 2.96 19.20
N VAL A 88 8.97 3.35 19.05
CA VAL A 88 8.29 4.37 19.88
C VAL A 88 7.45 3.72 20.99
N ALA A 89 7.84 2.55 21.49
CA ALA A 89 7.28 2.06 22.75
C ALA A 89 7.34 3.20 23.79
N PRO A 90 6.25 3.48 24.54
CA PRO A 90 6.29 4.50 25.57
C PRO A 90 7.50 4.18 26.43
N PRO A 91 8.34 5.17 26.75
CA PRO A 91 9.56 4.87 27.46
C PRO A 91 9.17 4.13 28.73
N THR A 92 9.58 2.88 28.81
CA THR A 92 9.28 2.05 29.97
C THR A 92 9.87 2.80 31.16
N ILE A 93 9.03 3.11 32.14
CA ILE A 93 9.46 3.68 33.41
C ILE A 93 10.41 2.65 34.05
N VAL A 94 11.70 2.72 33.73
CA VAL A 94 12.71 1.86 34.31
C VAL A 94 12.98 2.40 35.71
N ARG A 95 12.51 1.66 36.73
CA ARG A 95 12.69 1.97 38.17
C ARG A 95 11.95 3.21 38.69
N GLY A 96 10.77 3.53 38.17
CA GLY A 96 9.91 4.58 38.73
C GLY A 96 10.32 6.01 38.37
N ILE A 97 11.26 6.20 37.43
CA ILE A 97 11.73 7.51 36.99
C ILE A 97 11.19 7.77 35.58
N ASP A 98 10.44 8.86 35.41
CA ASP A 98 9.96 9.32 34.11
C ASP A 98 11.16 9.88 33.32
N PRO A 99 11.37 9.44 32.06
CA PRO A 99 12.48 9.93 31.25
C PRO A 99 12.40 11.42 30.92
N MET A 100 11.22 12.03 30.90
CA MET A 100 11.10 13.48 30.72
C MET A 100 11.70 14.23 31.93
N ASP A 101 11.44 13.76 33.14
CA ASP A 101 12.02 14.33 34.36
C ASP A 101 13.55 14.17 34.39
N LEU A 102 14.06 13.05 33.85
CA LEU A 102 15.50 12.80 33.77
C LEU A 102 16.20 13.77 32.81
N GLU A 103 15.58 14.08 31.68
CA GLU A 103 16.12 15.03 30.70
C GLU A 103 16.25 16.44 31.29
N ASP A 104 15.22 16.90 32.01
CA ASP A 104 15.24 18.18 32.71
C ASP A 104 16.32 18.25 33.80
N VAL A 105 16.52 17.15 34.54
CA VAL A 105 17.59 17.05 35.55
C VAL A 105 18.98 17.09 34.90
N ILE A 106 19.16 16.39 33.77
CA ILE A 106 20.41 16.39 33.01
C ILE A 106 20.71 17.80 32.47
N LEU A 107 19.73 18.47 31.85
CA LEU A 107 19.87 19.84 31.34
C LEU A 107 20.31 20.81 32.45
N LYS A 108 19.73 20.67 33.64
CA LYS A 108 20.08 21.51 34.80
C LYS A 108 21.49 21.20 35.33
N LEU A 109 21.88 19.93 35.34
CA LEU A 109 23.24 19.51 35.69
C LEU A 109 24.27 20.06 34.70
N GLU A 110 24.00 20.00 33.40
CA GLU A 110 24.88 20.56 32.36
C GLU A 110 25.04 22.07 32.51
N ALA A 111 23.96 22.80 32.75
CA ALA A 111 24.01 24.24 33.00
C ALA A 111 24.86 24.58 34.23
N ASN A 112 24.69 23.83 35.32
CA ASN A 112 25.49 24.00 36.53
C ASN A 112 26.97 23.70 36.26
N ILE A 113 27.28 22.57 35.60
CA ILE A 113 28.65 22.19 35.25
C ILE A 113 29.29 23.26 34.37
N ARG A 114 28.55 23.83 33.43
CA ARG A 114 29.02 24.93 32.57
C ARG A 114 29.37 26.17 33.38
N GLN A 115 28.50 26.57 34.31
CA GLN A 115 28.76 27.69 35.22
C GLN A 115 29.98 27.44 36.11
N LEU A 116 30.15 26.21 36.62
CA LEU A 116 31.33 25.81 37.38
C LEU A 116 32.60 25.85 36.53
N LYS A 117 32.52 25.37 35.27
CA LYS A 117 33.62 25.41 34.31
C LYS A 117 34.09 26.84 34.01
N ASP A 118 33.16 27.78 33.91
CA ASP A 118 33.49 29.19 33.67
C ASP A 118 34.08 29.87 34.92
N ARG A 119 33.81 29.34 36.11
CA ARG A 119 34.37 29.81 37.39
C ARG A 119 35.70 29.18 37.75
N ILE A 120 36.12 28.12 37.05
CA ILE A 120 37.48 27.59 37.17
C ILE A 120 38.38 28.52 36.37
N PRO A 121 39.30 29.27 37.01
CA PRO A 121 40.30 30.01 36.27
C PRO A 121 41.09 29.01 35.44
N ARG A 122 41.25 29.29 34.14
CA ARG A 122 42.22 28.58 33.32
C ARG A 122 43.57 28.83 33.96
N THR A 123 44.07 27.87 34.72
CA THR A 123 45.49 27.81 35.05
C THR A 123 46.22 27.56 33.74
N GLU A 124 46.43 28.63 32.97
CA GLU A 124 47.51 28.67 32.00
C GLU A 124 48.79 28.43 32.78
N SER A 125 49.41 27.29 32.47
CA SER A 125 50.83 26.99 32.54
C SER A 125 51.69 27.87 33.45
N TYR A 126 52.20 27.29 34.53
CA TYR A 126 53.56 27.59 34.95
C TYR A 126 54.34 26.29 35.16
N LEU A 127 55.31 26.10 34.25
CA LEU A 127 56.43 25.14 34.20
C LEU A 127 56.11 23.69 33.82
#